data_AF-A0A5B1LAQ2-F1
#
_entry.id   AF-A0A5B1LAQ2-F1
#
_cell.length_a   1.000
_cell.length_b   1.000
_cell.length_c   1.000
_cell.angle_alpha   90.00
_cell.angle_beta   90.00
_cell.angle_gamma   90.00
#
_symmetry.space_group_name_H-M   'P 1'
#
loop_
_entity.id
_entity.type
_entity.pdbx_description
1 polymer ?
#
loop_
_entity_poly.entity_id
_entity_poly.type
_entity_poly.pdbx_seq_one_letter_code
_entity_poly.pdbx_strand_id
1 'polypeptide(L)'
;MSDLGSWEDVLDRLESDVTCLEAMRAGAPRPEPCDWEPPSNLGPMPADLVLRARDLQMRQHAVIGQLNATLIENRQQARVTQNFRSATGAPERPAYVDFTA
;
A
#
# COMPACT_ATOMS: atom_id res chain seq x y z
N MET A 1 22.82 13.63 -8.11
CA MET A 1 22.38 14.34 -6.90
C MET A 1 21.32 15.31 -7.35
N SER A 2 20.04 14.93 -7.26
CA SER A 2 18.95 15.81 -7.67
C SER A 2 18.69 16.81 -6.56
N ASP A 3 19.00 18.08 -6.82
CA ASP A 3 18.68 19.20 -5.94
C ASP A 3 17.17 19.46 -6.05
N LEU A 4 16.38 19.09 -5.03
CA LEU A 4 14.95 19.38 -4.91
C LEU A 4 14.78 20.86 -4.53
N GLY A 5 15.06 21.76 -5.49
CA GLY A 5 15.10 23.20 -5.25
C GLY A 5 13.73 23.87 -5.24
N SER A 6 12.68 23.20 -5.75
CA SER A 6 11.35 23.80 -5.90
C SER A 6 10.24 22.97 -5.27
N TRP A 7 9.14 23.63 -4.92
CA TRP A 7 7.91 22.98 -4.46
C TRP A 7 7.29 22.08 -5.53
N GLU A 8 7.51 22.38 -6.81
CA GLU A 8 7.01 21.56 -7.92
C GLU A 8 7.72 20.21 -7.96
N ASP A 9 9.05 20.20 -7.87
CA ASP A 9 9.84 18.95 -7.88
C ASP A 9 9.47 18.03 -6.72
N VAL A 10 9.16 18.62 -5.55
CA VAL A 10 8.68 17.86 -4.39
C VAL A 10 7.31 17.25 -4.66
N LEU A 11 6.37 18.03 -5.18
CA LEU A 11 5.03 17.53 -5.47
C LEU A 11 5.04 16.47 -6.57
N ASP A 12 5.84 16.66 -7.62
CA ASP A 12 6.07 15.67 -8.69
C ASP A 12 6.57 14.35 -8.13
N ARG A 13 7.52 14.42 -7.19
CA ARG A 13 8.08 13.23 -6.56
C ARG A 13 7.04 12.51 -5.70
N LEU A 14 6.33 13.25 -4.85
CA LEU A 14 5.29 12.67 -3.99
C LEU A 14 4.13 12.07 -4.80
N GLU A 15 3.75 12.70 -5.92
CA GLU A 15 2.74 12.16 -6.84
C GLU A 15 3.20 10.87 -7.51
N SER A 16 4.48 10.79 -7.88
CA SER A 16 5.09 9.57 -8.42
C SER A 16 5.03 8.44 -7.38
N ASP A 17 5.35 8.73 -6.12
CA ASP A 17 5.29 7.77 -5.03
C ASP A 17 3.86 7.26 -4.80
N VAL A 18 2.86 8.15 -4.82
CA VAL A 18 1.44 7.77 -4.68
C VAL A 18 0.97 6.92 -5.86
N THR A 19 1.34 7.29 -7.08
CA THR A 19 1.03 6.51 -8.28
C THR A 19 1.65 5.11 -8.20
N CYS A 20 2.84 5.02 -7.63
CA CYS A 20 3.53 3.75 -7.39
C CYS A 20 2.79 2.87 -6.38
N LEU A 21 2.34 3.45 -5.26
CA LEU A 21 1.54 2.76 -4.24
C LEU A 21 0.18 2.28 -4.79
N GLU A 22 -0.47 3.09 -5.62
CA GLU A 22 -1.70 2.73 -6.31
C GLU A 22 -1.47 1.55 -7.28
N ALA A 23 -0.34 1.51 -7.99
CA ALA A 23 0.04 0.40 -8.86
C ALA A 23 0.38 -0.88 -8.09
N MET A 24 1.07 -0.78 -6.94
CA MET A 24 1.32 -1.93 -6.05
C MET A 24 0.01 -2.58 -5.62
N ARG A 25 -1.01 -1.78 -5.30
CA ARG A 25 -2.34 -2.27 -4.96
C ARG A 25 -2.98 -3.05 -6.13
N ALA A 26 -2.72 -2.66 -7.37
CA ALA A 26 -3.20 -3.37 -8.56
C ALA A 26 -2.44 -4.70 -8.83
N GLY A 27 -1.52 -5.11 -7.94
CA GLY A 27 -0.75 -6.34 -8.05
C GLY A 27 0.62 -6.17 -8.71
N ALA A 28 1.07 -4.93 -8.93
CA ALA A 28 2.44 -4.69 -9.39
C ALA A 28 3.46 -5.07 -8.30
N PRO A 29 4.65 -5.58 -8.69
CA PRO A 29 5.72 -5.88 -7.73
C PRO A 29 6.11 -4.64 -6.92
N ARG A 30 6.44 -4.85 -5.65
CA ARG A 30 6.88 -3.77 -4.74
C ARG A 30 8.20 -3.16 -5.28
N PRO A 31 8.22 -1.88 -5.64
CA PRO A 31 9.47 -1.18 -5.92
C PRO A 31 10.23 -0.98 -4.62
N GLU A 32 11.54 -0.81 -4.73
CA GLU A 32 12.36 -0.48 -3.56
C GLU A 32 11.88 0.86 -2.98
N PRO A 33 11.72 0.94 -1.64
CA PRO A 33 11.38 2.20 -1.00
C PRO A 33 12.44 3.23 -1.37
N CYS A 34 12.02 4.32 -2.00
CA CYS A 34 12.92 5.41 -2.28
C CYS A 34 13.22 6.15 -0.98
N ASP A 35 14.50 6.41 -0.72
CA ASP A 35 14.94 7.25 0.39
C ASP A 35 14.47 8.70 0.12
N TRP A 36 13.28 9.04 0.63
CA TRP A 36 12.77 10.40 0.58
C TRP A 36 13.38 11.22 1.71
N GLU A 37 14.21 12.20 1.33
CA GLU A 37 14.70 13.22 2.24
C GLU A 37 13.86 14.50 2.09
N PRO A 38 13.26 15.02 3.17
CA PRO A 38 12.51 16.25 3.10
C PRO A 38 13.48 17.43 2.80
N PRO A 39 13.21 18.25 1.78
CA PRO A 39 14.05 19.40 1.49
C PRO A 39 13.94 20.43 2.61
N SER A 40 15.10 20.84 3.14
CA SER A 40 15.21 21.69 4.33
C SER A 40 15.11 23.19 4.03
N ASN A 41 15.26 23.60 2.77
CA ASN A 41 15.34 25.01 2.35
C ASN A 41 14.16 25.48 1.48
N LEU A 42 13.03 24.77 1.49
CA LEU A 42 11.83 25.27 0.82
C LEU A 42 11.20 26.40 1.64
N GLY A 43 11.07 27.57 1.01
CA GLY A 43 10.26 28.67 1.54
C GLY A 43 8.77 28.29 1.62
N PRO A 44 7.87 29.24 1.93
CA PRO A 44 6.44 28.95 1.97
C PRO A 44 5.94 28.40 0.63
N MET A 45 4.99 27.47 0.68
CA MET A 45 4.38 26.89 -0.52
C MET A 45 3.64 27.96 -1.34
N PRO A 46 3.89 28.06 -2.65
CA PRO A 46 3.11 28.90 -3.56
C PRO A 46 1.61 28.59 -3.53
N ALA A 47 0.76 29.62 -3.58
CA ALA A 47 -0.68 29.49 -3.40
C ALA A 47 -1.37 28.67 -4.52
N ASP A 48 -0.81 28.71 -5.72
CA ASP A 48 -1.20 27.94 -6.89
C ASP A 48 -0.94 26.43 -6.71
N LEU A 49 0.08 26.04 -5.94
CA LEU A 49 0.38 24.65 -5.64
C LEU A 49 -0.45 24.06 -4.49
N VAL A 50 -1.17 24.88 -3.74
CA VAL A 50 -2.00 24.43 -2.61
C VAL A 50 -3.11 23.48 -3.06
N LEU A 51 -3.75 23.75 -4.21
CA LEU A 51 -4.80 22.87 -4.73
C LEU A 51 -4.22 21.50 -5.08
N ARG A 52 -3.08 21.48 -5.76
CA ARG A 52 -2.36 20.27 -6.14
C ARG A 52 -1.94 19.45 -4.93
N ALA A 53 -1.38 20.10 -3.89
CA ALA A 53 -1.01 19.44 -2.65
C ALA A 53 -2.21 18.82 -1.91
N ARG A 54 -3.38 19.47 -1.95
CA ARG A 54 -4.62 18.93 -1.37
C ARG A 54 -5.11 17.69 -2.12
N ASP A 55 -5.09 17.72 -3.44
CA ASP A 55 -5.48 16.57 -4.26
C ASP A 55 -4.56 15.37 -4.01
N LEU A 56 -3.25 15.61 -3.91
CA LEU A 56 -2.28 14.61 -3.51
C LEU A 56 -2.59 14.02 -2.13
N GLN A 57 -2.86 14.87 -1.14
CA GLN A 57 -3.22 14.42 0.22
C GLN A 57 -4.49 13.57 0.23
N MET A 58 -5.51 13.95 -0.57
CA MET A 58 -6.74 13.17 -0.70
C MET A 58 -6.47 11.77 -1.27
N ARG A 59 -5.62 11.66 -2.29
CA ARG A 59 -5.22 10.35 -2.87
C ARG A 59 -4.48 9.50 -1.84
N GLN A 60 -3.55 10.07 -1.08
CA GLN A 60 -2.85 9.37 0.00
C GLN A 60 -3.83 8.82 1.05
N HIS A 61 -4.80 9.62 1.49
CA HIS A 61 -5.83 9.18 2.44
C HIS A 61 -6.71 8.06 1.86
N ALA A 62 -7.05 8.12 0.57
CA ALA A 62 -7.81 7.07 -0.10
C ALA A 62 -7.04 5.73 -0.10
N VAL A 63 -5.74 5.76 -0.39
CA VAL A 63 -4.88 4.57 -0.35
C VAL A 63 -4.81 4.00 1.08
N ILE A 64 -4.61 4.85 2.10
CA ILE A 64 -4.58 4.41 3.51
C ILE A 64 -5.92 3.78 3.92
N GLY A 65 -7.05 4.40 3.57
CA GLY A 65 -8.38 3.88 3.87
C GLY A 65 -8.61 2.50 3.25
N GLN A 66 -8.16 2.30 2.01
CA GLN A 66 -8.27 1.02 1.31
C GLN A 66 -7.35 -0.05 1.91
N LEU A 67 -6.12 0.28 2.28
CA LEU A 67 -5.22 -0.63 2.98
C LEU A 67 -5.83 -1.14 4.29
N ASN A 68 -6.45 -0.24 5.07
CA ASN A 68 -7.14 -0.61 6.29
C ASN A 68 -8.34 -1.53 6.01
N ALA A 69 -9.12 -1.27 4.96
CA ALA A 69 -10.24 -2.12 4.57
C ALA A 69 -9.77 -3.54 4.20
N THR A 70 -8.73 -3.67 3.37
CA THR A 70 -8.15 -4.97 2.98
C THR A 70 -7.59 -5.72 4.19
N LEU A 71 -6.94 -5.04 5.14
CA LEU A 71 -6.48 -5.66 6.38
C LEU A 71 -7.64 -6.19 7.24
N ILE A 72 -8.75 -5.46 7.31
CA ILE A 72 -9.95 -5.90 8.03
C ILE A 72 -10.56 -7.13 7.34
N GLU A 73 -10.70 -7.11 6.02
CA GLU A 73 -11.25 -8.24 5.25
C GLU A 73 -10.39 -9.50 5.42
N ASN A 74 -9.06 -9.38 5.26
CA ASN A 74 -8.14 -10.50 5.47
C ASN A 74 -8.26 -11.10 6.89
N ARG A 75 -8.44 -10.26 7.93
CA ARG A 75 -8.67 -10.73 9.30
C ARG A 75 -9.99 -11.47 9.45
N GLN A 76 -11.05 -11.02 8.77
CA GLN A 76 -12.34 -11.71 8.79
C GLN A 76 -12.26 -13.06 8.08
N GLN A 77 -11.64 -13.13 6.90
CA GLN A 77 -11.43 -14.37 6.16
C GLN A 77 -10.60 -15.39 6.97
N ALA A 78 -9.55 -14.93 7.66
CA ALA A 78 -8.75 -15.78 8.55
C ALA A 78 -9.59 -16.37 9.71
N ARG A 79 -10.45 -15.56 10.34
CA ARG A 79 -11.36 -16.01 11.40
C ARG A 79 -12.39 -17.04 10.90
N VAL A 80 -13.00 -16.80 9.75
CA VAL A 80 -13.95 -17.75 9.15
C VAL A 80 -13.28 -19.08 8.84
N THR A 81 -12.08 -19.04 8.26
CA THR A 81 -11.29 -20.25 7.95
C THR A 81 -10.92 -21.02 9.23
N GLN A 82 -10.51 -20.31 10.29
CA GLN A 82 -10.22 -20.93 11.59
C GLN A 82 -11.47 -21.59 12.19
N ASN A 83 -12.61 -20.90 12.18
CA ASN A 83 -13.87 -21.44 12.68
C ASN A 83 -14.34 -22.66 11.90
N PHE A 84 -14.19 -22.65 10.57
CA PHE A 84 -14.55 -23.80 9.74
C PHE A 84 -13.66 -25.01 10.03
N ARG A 85 -12.34 -24.82 10.19
CA ARG A 85 -11.40 -25.88 10.61
C ARG A 85 -11.78 -26.47 11.97
N SER A 86 -12.17 -25.63 12.93
CA SER A 86 -12.63 -26.09 14.24
C SER A 86 -13.99 -26.80 14.19
N ALA A 87 -14.92 -26.36 13.34
CA ALA A 87 -16.28 -26.92 13.25
C ALA A 87 -16.36 -28.20 12.41
N THR A 88 -15.49 -28.37 11.40
CA THR A 88 -15.49 -29.58 10.54
C THR A 88 -14.72 -30.76 11.12
N GLY A 89 -14.04 -30.61 12.26
CA GLY A 89 -13.39 -31.73 12.96
C GLY A 89 -12.40 -32.53 12.09
N ALA A 90 -11.86 -31.93 11.02
CA ALA A 90 -10.99 -32.64 10.09
C ALA A 90 -9.71 -33.06 10.81
N PRO A 91 -9.43 -34.38 10.92
CA PRO A 91 -8.25 -34.84 11.62
C PRO A 91 -7.00 -34.36 10.87
N GLU A 92 -6.04 -33.83 11.63
CA GLU A 92 -4.78 -33.22 11.17
C GLU A 92 -3.79 -34.23 10.54
N ARG A 93 -4.25 -35.43 10.15
CA ARG A 93 -3.39 -36.46 9.57
C ARG A 93 -3.42 -36.38 8.05
N PRO A 94 -2.30 -36.05 7.39
CA PRO A 94 -2.21 -36.24 5.95
C PRO A 94 -2.39 -37.73 5.66
N ALA A 95 -3.44 -38.06 4.90
CA ALA A 95 -3.62 -39.40 4.33
C ALA A 95 -2.78 -39.48 3.06
N TYR A 96 -1.67 -40.21 3.12
CA TYR A 96 -0.91 -40.57 1.92
C TYR A 96 -1.71 -41.64 1.16
N VAL A 97 -2.04 -41.34 -0.09
CA VAL A 97 -2.61 -42.31 -1.03
C VAL A 97 -1.43 -42.95 -1.75
N ASP A 98 -1.06 -44.16 -1.33
CA ASP A 98 -0.08 -44.96 -2.07
C ASP A 98 -0.72 -45.44 -3.37
N PHE A 99 -0.20 -44.96 -4.50
CA PHE A 99 -0.56 -45.43 -5.81
C PHE A 99 0.33 -46.64 -6.15
N THR A 100 -0.25 -47.84 -6.16
CA THR A 100 0.41 -49.02 -6.72
C THR A 100 0.06 -49.11 -8.21
N ALA A 101 1.07 -48.95 -9.07
CA ALA A 101 0.97 -49.10 -10.52
C ALA A 101 0.88 -50.58 -10.94
#